data_AF-A0A5M9K394-F1
#
_entry.id   AF-A0A5M9K394-F1
#
_cell.length_a   1.000
_cell.length_b   1.000
_cell.length_c   1.000
_cell.angle_alpha   90.00
_cell.angle_beta   90.00
_cell.angle_gamma   90.00
#
_symmetry.space_group_name_H-M   'P 1'
#
loop_
_entity.id
_entity.type
_entity.pdbx_description
1 polymer ?
#
loop_
_entity_poly.entity_id
_entity_poly.type
_entity_poly.pdbx_seq_one_letter_code
_entity_poly.pdbx_strand_id
1 'polypeptide(L)'
;MLINEHTAISTNKVLLVPYEDSHVIPYHEWMKDEEIQQATASEPLTLDEEYAMQRSWRTDHDKLTFIICTTDADEKKLASEAVRRGVSDCPEKMIGDINLFLAEADEDDEGCIGEVEIMIAEAGARGKGLGRSAVLAFMEYLRRHLEGILAEYRAGLEGGKKEGKMKLLQLRVKIGGKNLPSIALFESVGFVKVGEGRSEE
;
A
#
# COMPACT_ATOMS: atom_id res chain seq x y z
N MET A 1 -1.92 10.27 3.21
CA MET A 1 -2.85 10.94 2.29
C MET A 1 -4.26 10.73 2.77
N LEU A 2 -5.15 11.71 2.57
CA LEU A 2 -6.55 11.67 2.96
C LEU A 2 -7.50 11.24 1.85
N ILE A 3 -7.09 11.27 0.58
CA ILE A 3 -7.95 10.92 -0.56
C ILE A 3 -8.69 9.58 -0.46
N ASN A 4 -8.13 8.58 0.22
CA ASN A 4 -8.78 7.27 0.39
C ASN A 4 -9.69 7.17 1.63
N GLU A 5 -9.82 8.20 2.48
CA GLU A 5 -10.42 8.12 3.81
C GLU A 5 -11.83 7.49 3.89
N HIS A 6 -12.59 7.61 2.82
CA HIS A 6 -13.96 7.09 2.72
C HIS A 6 -14.12 6.06 1.60
N THR A 7 -13.02 5.50 1.10
CA THR A 7 -13.03 4.53 0.02
C THR A 7 -12.56 3.16 0.50
N ALA A 8 -13.42 2.16 0.35
CA ALA A 8 -13.04 0.76 0.42
C ALA A 8 -13.12 0.14 -0.99
N ILE A 9 -12.17 -0.73 -1.32
CA ILE A 9 -12.11 -1.40 -2.63
C ILE A 9 -12.31 -2.89 -2.39
N SER A 10 -13.44 -3.43 -2.83
CA SER A 10 -13.73 -4.86 -2.70
C SER A 10 -13.57 -5.57 -4.04
N THR A 11 -12.86 -6.69 -4.02
CA THR A 11 -12.85 -7.70 -5.09
C THR A 11 -13.45 -8.99 -4.56
N ASN A 12 -13.57 -10.02 -5.41
CA ASN A 12 -13.99 -11.36 -4.96
C ASN A 12 -12.92 -12.10 -4.11
N LYS A 13 -11.74 -11.50 -3.89
CA LYS A 13 -10.63 -12.12 -3.16
C LYS A 13 -10.15 -11.30 -1.96
N VAL A 14 -10.15 -9.98 -2.08
CA VAL A 14 -9.60 -9.07 -1.08
C VAL A 14 -10.46 -7.84 -0.92
N LEU A 15 -10.41 -7.25 0.26
CA LEU A 15 -10.96 -5.95 0.59
C LEU A 15 -9.77 -5.05 0.93
N LEU A 16 -9.67 -3.88 0.30
CA LEU A 16 -8.72 -2.84 0.67
C LEU A 16 -9.48 -1.76 1.45
N VAL A 17 -9.01 -1.45 2.65
CA VAL A 17 -9.54 -0.35 3.48
C VAL A 17 -8.42 0.63 3.83
N PRO A 18 -8.71 1.91 4.12
CA PRO A 18 -7.69 2.85 4.58
C PRO A 18 -7.02 2.35 5.86
N TYR A 19 -5.73 2.63 6.02
CA TYR A 19 -5.02 2.33 7.28
C TYR A 19 -5.41 3.32 8.37
N GLU A 20 -5.79 2.82 9.53
CA GLU A 20 -6.45 3.56 10.61
C GLU A 20 -5.92 3.06 11.96
N ASP A 21 -6.17 3.81 13.02
CA ASP A 21 -5.67 3.53 14.37
C ASP A 21 -6.04 2.13 14.89
N SER A 22 -7.24 1.64 14.58
CA SER A 22 -7.72 0.30 14.96
C SER A 22 -6.89 -0.84 14.38
N HIS A 23 -6.13 -0.59 13.31
CA HIS A 23 -5.29 -1.58 12.65
C HIS A 23 -3.88 -1.67 13.26
N VAL A 24 -3.48 -0.72 14.11
CA VAL A 24 -2.11 -0.63 14.65
C VAL A 24 -1.77 -1.84 15.52
N ILE A 25 -2.68 -2.32 16.36
CA ILE A 25 -2.39 -3.46 17.25
C ILE A 25 -2.10 -4.74 16.44
N PRO A 26 -2.95 -5.18 15.50
CA PRO A 26 -2.63 -6.32 14.64
C PRO A 26 -1.35 -6.12 13.82
N TYR A 27 -1.16 -4.92 13.28
CA TYR A 27 0.04 -4.59 12.49
C TYR A 27 1.32 -4.71 13.33
N HIS A 28 1.30 -4.19 14.56
CA HIS A 28 2.41 -4.31 15.50
C HIS A 28 2.74 -5.77 15.85
N GLU A 29 1.73 -6.65 15.94
CA GLU A 29 1.99 -8.09 16.13
C GLU A 29 2.71 -8.71 14.92
N TRP A 30 2.36 -8.33 13.68
CA TRP A 30 3.11 -8.75 12.49
C TRP A 30 4.54 -8.23 12.50
N MET A 31 4.75 -6.99 12.93
CA MET A 31 6.07 -6.37 13.02
C MET A 31 6.95 -6.95 14.12
N LYS A 32 6.52 -7.95 14.89
CA LYS A 32 7.38 -8.74 15.78
C LYS A 32 8.05 -9.94 15.08
N ASP A 33 7.61 -10.28 13.88
CA ASP A 33 8.17 -11.39 13.09
C ASP A 33 9.44 -10.92 12.34
N GLU A 34 10.58 -11.55 12.64
CA GLU A 34 11.86 -11.22 12.02
C GLU A 34 11.88 -11.44 10.50
N GLU A 35 11.13 -12.42 9.98
CA GLU A 35 11.02 -12.66 8.53
C GLU A 35 10.29 -11.50 7.85
N ILE A 36 9.25 -10.97 8.50
CA ILE A 36 8.50 -9.81 8.00
C ILE A 36 9.38 -8.56 8.03
N GLN A 37 10.07 -8.30 9.14
CA GLN A 37 11.01 -7.19 9.27
C GLN A 37 12.08 -7.22 8.18
N GLN A 38 12.72 -8.38 7.98
CA GLN A 38 13.73 -8.54 6.94
C GLN A 38 13.16 -8.36 5.52
N ALA A 39 11.97 -8.89 5.25
CA ALA A 39 11.34 -8.79 3.93
C ALA A 39 10.88 -7.37 3.59
N THR A 40 10.55 -6.57 4.60
CA THR A 40 10.09 -5.18 4.48
C THR A 40 11.20 -4.15 4.77
N ALA A 41 12.41 -4.61 5.12
CA ALA A 41 13.51 -3.76 5.61
C ALA A 41 13.07 -2.81 6.75
N SER A 42 12.20 -3.30 7.64
CA SER A 42 11.67 -2.55 8.78
C SER A 42 12.40 -2.90 10.07
N GLU A 43 12.59 -1.91 10.93
CA GLU A 43 13.09 -2.08 12.29
C GLU A 43 11.92 -2.19 13.28
N PRO A 44 12.06 -2.95 14.39
CA PRO A 44 11.00 -3.05 15.39
C PRO A 44 10.77 -1.71 16.08
N LEU A 45 9.51 -1.27 16.11
CA LEU A 45 9.05 -0.11 16.86
C LEU A 45 8.30 -0.53 18.11
N THR A 46 8.31 0.32 19.13
CA THR A 46 7.37 0.21 20.25
C THR A 46 5.94 0.47 19.77
N LEU A 47 4.94 -0.02 20.50
CA LEU A 47 3.53 0.19 20.14
C LEU A 47 3.17 1.68 20.02
N ASP A 48 3.71 2.53 20.90
CA ASP A 48 3.47 3.99 20.86
C ASP A 48 4.10 4.64 19.61
N GLU A 49 5.27 4.15 19.18
CA GLU A 49 5.93 4.57 17.95
C GLU A 49 5.15 4.12 16.71
N GLU A 50 4.58 2.92 16.69
CA GLU A 50 3.69 2.44 15.61
C GLU A 50 2.46 3.34 15.47
N TYR A 51 1.82 3.69 16.59
CA TYR A 51 0.72 4.65 16.59
C TYR A 51 1.15 6.04 16.09
N ALA A 52 2.35 6.50 16.43
CA ALA A 52 2.88 7.77 15.93
C ALA A 52 3.15 7.72 14.42
N MET A 53 3.74 6.63 13.94
CA MET A 53 4.03 6.39 12.52
C MET A 53 2.73 6.30 11.71
N GLN A 54 1.74 5.54 12.18
CA GLN A 54 0.44 5.43 11.52
C GLN A 54 -0.22 6.80 11.36
N ARG A 55 -0.25 7.62 12.42
CA ARG A 55 -0.82 8.97 12.36
C ARG A 55 -0.10 9.84 11.34
N SER A 56 1.23 9.79 11.32
CA SER A 56 2.04 10.53 10.33
C SER A 56 1.69 10.10 8.91
N TRP A 57 1.77 8.81 8.62
CA TRP A 57 1.52 8.26 7.28
C TRP A 57 0.10 8.55 6.78
N ARG A 58 -0.88 8.54 7.70
CA ARG A 58 -2.26 8.88 7.37
C ARG A 58 -2.38 10.30 6.83
N THR A 59 -1.68 11.27 7.43
CA THR A 59 -1.75 12.68 7.04
C THR A 59 -0.69 13.11 6.03
N ASP A 60 0.32 12.29 5.79
CA ASP A 60 1.41 12.57 4.85
C ASP A 60 0.90 12.67 3.41
N HIS A 61 1.20 13.77 2.74
CA HIS A 61 0.72 14.04 1.39
C HIS A 61 1.35 13.12 0.33
N ASP A 62 2.45 12.46 0.66
CA ASP A 62 3.25 11.60 -0.22
C ASP A 62 3.04 10.10 0.03
N LYS A 63 2.19 9.72 1.00
CA LYS A 63 1.97 8.31 1.39
C LYS A 63 0.51 7.92 1.29
N LEU A 64 0.22 6.82 0.60
CA LEU A 64 -1.13 6.26 0.48
C LEU A 64 -1.11 4.79 0.89
N THR A 65 -1.75 4.47 2.01
CA THR A 65 -1.75 3.12 2.57
C THR A 65 -3.16 2.55 2.62
N PHE A 66 -3.28 1.28 2.20
CA PHE A 66 -4.45 0.45 2.47
C PHE A 66 -4.05 -0.81 3.25
N ILE A 67 -4.89 -1.20 4.20
CA ILE A 67 -4.87 -2.55 4.77
C ILE A 67 -5.60 -3.49 3.83
N ILE A 68 -4.99 -4.65 3.62
CA ILE A 68 -5.55 -5.77 2.86
C ILE A 68 -6.25 -6.70 3.86
N CYS A 69 -7.55 -6.90 3.64
CA CYS A 69 -8.38 -7.84 4.38
C CYS A 69 -8.87 -8.96 3.45
N THR A 70 -9.15 -10.13 4.04
CA THR A 70 -9.90 -11.19 3.36
C THR A 70 -11.36 -10.79 3.20
N THR A 71 -11.96 -11.23 2.09
CA THR A 71 -13.41 -11.19 1.92
C THR A 71 -14.02 -12.51 2.36
N ASP A 72 -15.24 -12.47 2.88
CA ASP A 72 -15.97 -13.71 3.12
C ASP A 72 -16.18 -14.40 1.77
N ALA A 73 -15.74 -15.66 1.65
CA ALA A 73 -15.68 -16.43 0.40
C ALA A 73 -17.06 -16.72 -0.23
N ASP A 74 -18.15 -16.36 0.46
CA ASP A 74 -19.49 -16.46 -0.07
C ASP A 74 -19.77 -15.28 -1.01
N GLU A 75 -19.47 -15.46 -2.29
CA GLU A 75 -19.74 -14.51 -3.38
C GLU A 75 -21.19 -13.99 -3.37
N LYS A 76 -22.14 -14.76 -2.80
CA LYS A 76 -23.55 -14.40 -2.65
C LYS A 76 -23.83 -13.39 -1.54
N LYS A 77 -22.97 -13.26 -0.52
CA LYS A 77 -23.10 -12.25 0.55
C LYS A 77 -22.44 -10.91 0.19
N LEU A 78 -21.37 -10.96 -0.61
CA LEU A 78 -20.52 -9.81 -0.95
C LEU A 78 -21.28 -8.68 -1.65
N ALA A 79 -22.32 -9.00 -2.42
CA ALA A 79 -23.14 -7.99 -3.11
C ALA A 79 -24.16 -7.27 -2.21
N SER A 80 -24.36 -7.71 -0.97
CA SER A 80 -25.45 -7.25 -0.10
C SER A 80 -25.02 -6.64 1.24
N GLU A 81 -23.79 -6.89 1.69
CA GLU A 81 -23.30 -6.37 2.96
C GLU A 81 -22.44 -5.12 2.73
N ALA A 82 -22.88 -3.99 3.30
CA ALA A 82 -22.07 -2.78 3.32
C ALA A 82 -20.76 -3.03 4.08
N VAL A 83 -19.64 -2.53 3.56
CA VAL A 83 -18.36 -2.52 4.28
C VAL A 83 -18.55 -1.74 5.58
N ARG A 84 -18.25 -2.38 6.72
CA ARG A 84 -18.40 -1.80 8.05
C ARG A 84 -17.05 -1.82 8.77
N ARG A 85 -16.58 -0.63 9.14
CA ARG A 85 -15.39 -0.47 10.00
C ARG A 85 -15.56 -1.25 11.30
N GLY A 86 -14.49 -1.90 11.74
CA GLY A 86 -14.45 -2.82 12.89
C GLY A 86 -15.06 -4.20 12.64
N VAL A 87 -15.65 -4.47 11.47
CA VAL A 87 -16.29 -5.76 11.15
C VAL A 87 -15.73 -6.37 9.87
N SER A 88 -15.66 -5.58 8.80
CA SER A 88 -15.09 -6.01 7.51
C SER A 88 -13.56 -6.02 7.53
N ASP A 89 -12.97 -5.21 8.42
CA ASP A 89 -11.54 -4.98 8.63
C ASP A 89 -11.12 -5.32 10.08
N CYS A 90 -11.84 -6.25 10.73
CA CYS A 90 -11.45 -6.74 12.04
C CYS A 90 -10.09 -7.47 12.00
N PRO A 91 -9.36 -7.56 13.12
CA PRO A 91 -8.03 -8.17 13.18
C PRO A 91 -7.92 -9.54 12.51
N GLU A 92 -8.94 -10.39 12.65
CA GLU A 92 -8.94 -11.76 12.11
C GLU A 92 -9.04 -11.80 10.58
N LYS A 93 -9.48 -10.70 9.95
CA LYS A 93 -9.60 -10.57 8.50
C LYS A 93 -8.40 -9.88 7.86
N MET A 94 -7.62 -9.12 8.63
CA MET A 94 -6.42 -8.44 8.14
C MET A 94 -5.37 -9.46 7.71
N ILE A 95 -4.72 -9.23 6.56
CA ILE A 95 -3.70 -10.15 6.01
C ILE A 95 -2.43 -9.47 5.52
N GLY A 96 -2.41 -8.13 5.45
CA GLY A 96 -1.25 -7.35 5.04
C GLY A 96 -1.67 -5.94 4.64
N ASP A 97 -0.83 -5.27 3.87
CA ASP A 97 -1.02 -3.89 3.45
C ASP A 97 -0.39 -3.63 2.07
N ILE A 98 -0.80 -2.52 1.45
CA ILE A 98 -0.24 -2.01 0.21
C ILE A 98 -0.10 -0.49 0.30
N ASN A 99 1.09 -0.01 -0.06
CA ASN A 99 1.51 1.39 0.05
C ASN A 99 1.86 1.95 -1.33
N LEU A 100 1.65 3.26 -1.49
CA LEU A 100 2.29 4.09 -2.50
C LEU A 100 3.04 5.22 -1.80
N PHE A 101 4.31 5.38 -2.16
CA PHE A 101 5.15 6.52 -1.79
C PHE A 101 5.42 7.37 -3.04
N LEU A 102 5.22 8.68 -2.95
CA LEU A 102 5.53 9.61 -4.03
C LEU A 102 6.80 10.41 -3.72
N ALA A 103 7.62 10.61 -4.74
CA ALA A 103 8.78 11.49 -4.68
C ALA A 103 8.87 12.35 -5.93
N GLU A 104 9.42 13.56 -5.82
CA GLU A 104 9.70 14.42 -6.96
C GLU A 104 10.68 13.73 -7.93
N ALA A 105 10.50 13.96 -9.23
CA ALA A 105 11.43 13.47 -10.24
C ALA A 105 12.56 14.48 -10.44
N ASP A 106 13.81 14.00 -10.42
CA ASP A 106 14.99 14.88 -10.55
C ASP A 106 15.05 15.59 -11.92
N GLU A 107 14.51 14.98 -12.97
CA GLU A 107 14.63 15.44 -14.36
C GLU A 107 13.42 16.28 -14.84
N ASP A 108 12.33 16.37 -14.05
CA ASP A 108 11.11 17.08 -14.41
C ASP A 108 10.44 17.68 -13.15
N ASP A 109 10.44 19.02 -13.04
CA ASP A 109 9.85 19.75 -11.92
C ASP A 109 8.31 19.58 -11.81
N GLU A 110 7.64 19.11 -12.87
CA GLU A 110 6.23 18.72 -12.86
C GLU A 110 6.03 17.19 -12.75
N GLY A 111 7.11 16.44 -12.57
CA GLY A 111 7.14 14.99 -12.53
C GLY A 111 7.29 14.43 -11.12
N CYS A 112 6.67 13.28 -10.87
CA CYS A 112 6.91 12.48 -9.69
C CYS A 112 7.03 10.99 -10.04
N ILE A 113 7.69 10.26 -9.16
CA ILE A 113 7.86 8.80 -9.21
C ILE A 113 7.05 8.20 -8.07
N GLY A 114 6.27 7.17 -8.37
CA GLY A 114 5.54 6.40 -7.38
C GLY A 114 6.22 5.07 -7.09
N GLU A 115 6.46 4.77 -5.83
CA GLU A 115 6.99 3.50 -5.35
C GLU A 115 5.88 2.71 -4.67
N VAL A 116 5.59 1.52 -5.18
CA VAL A 116 4.56 0.63 -4.62
C VAL A 116 5.22 -0.44 -3.78
N GLU A 117 4.72 -0.61 -2.56
CA GLU A 117 5.14 -1.68 -1.66
C GLU A 117 3.93 -2.50 -1.22
N ILE A 118 4.12 -3.80 -1.06
CA ILE A 118 3.07 -4.72 -0.65
C ILE A 118 3.63 -5.75 0.31
N MET A 119 2.88 -6.03 1.37
CA MET A 119 3.15 -7.13 2.29
C MET A 119 1.91 -8.01 2.41
N ILE A 120 2.11 -9.32 2.43
CA ILE A 120 1.10 -10.30 2.90
C ILE A 120 1.68 -10.95 4.16
N ALA A 121 1.37 -10.34 5.30
CA ALA A 121 1.89 -10.74 6.60
C ALA A 121 1.44 -12.16 6.97
N GLU A 122 0.13 -12.43 6.83
CA GLU A 122 -0.46 -13.70 7.21
C GLU A 122 0.05 -14.87 6.34
N ALA A 123 0.83 -15.77 6.93
CA ALA A 123 1.42 -16.91 6.23
C ALA A 123 0.36 -17.78 5.52
N GLY A 124 -0.79 -17.97 6.16
CA GLY A 124 -1.93 -18.71 5.61
C GLY A 124 -2.57 -18.03 4.39
N ALA A 125 -2.31 -16.75 4.13
CA ALA A 125 -2.82 -15.99 3.00
C ALA A 125 -1.85 -16.00 1.79
N ARG A 126 -0.57 -16.33 2.00
CA ARG A 126 0.47 -16.37 0.96
C ARG A 126 0.19 -17.48 -0.06
N GLY A 127 0.69 -17.31 -1.29
CA GLY A 127 0.56 -18.31 -2.37
C GLY A 127 -0.86 -18.53 -2.93
N LYS A 128 -1.89 -17.81 -2.44
CA LYS A 128 -3.29 -17.94 -2.89
C LYS A 128 -3.71 -16.93 -3.97
N GLY A 129 -2.74 -16.16 -4.47
CA GLY A 129 -2.99 -15.08 -5.44
C GLY A 129 -3.68 -13.85 -4.85
N LEU A 130 -3.71 -13.71 -3.52
CA LEU A 130 -4.30 -12.55 -2.83
C LEU A 130 -3.48 -11.28 -3.06
N GLY A 131 -2.14 -11.35 -2.96
CA GLY A 131 -1.26 -10.22 -3.29
C GLY A 131 -1.47 -9.71 -4.72
N ARG A 132 -1.65 -10.60 -5.70
CA ARG A 132 -1.98 -10.21 -7.08
C ARG A 132 -3.32 -9.48 -7.17
N SER A 133 -4.32 -9.95 -6.44
CA SER A 133 -5.62 -9.27 -6.41
C SER A 133 -5.52 -7.89 -5.75
N ALA A 134 -4.72 -7.75 -4.69
CA ALA A 134 -4.50 -6.48 -4.01
C ALA A 134 -3.79 -5.48 -4.91
N VAL A 135 -2.70 -5.88 -5.59
CA VAL A 135 -2.00 -5.00 -6.54
C VAL A 135 -2.93 -4.54 -7.67
N LEU A 136 -3.70 -5.45 -8.28
CA LEU A 136 -4.61 -5.05 -9.36
C LEU A 136 -5.73 -4.11 -8.89
N ALA A 137 -6.31 -4.37 -7.72
CA ALA A 137 -7.32 -3.49 -7.13
C ALA A 137 -6.74 -2.10 -6.82
N PHE A 138 -5.54 -2.07 -6.28
CA PHE A 138 -4.82 -0.83 -5.98
C PHE A 138 -4.48 -0.05 -7.26
N MET A 139 -3.96 -0.72 -8.30
CA MET A 139 -3.66 -0.08 -9.59
C MET A 139 -4.92 0.51 -10.26
N GLU A 140 -6.07 -0.16 -10.15
CA GLU A 140 -7.34 0.39 -10.64
C GLU A 140 -7.79 1.62 -9.83
N TYR A 141 -7.58 1.62 -8.51
CA TYR A 141 -7.79 2.80 -7.68
C TYR A 141 -6.87 3.95 -8.10
N LEU A 142 -5.57 3.71 -8.25
CA LEU A 142 -4.61 4.71 -8.72
C LEU A 142 -5.07 5.29 -10.06
N ARG A 143 -5.44 4.44 -11.02
CA ARG A 143 -5.91 4.88 -12.35
C ARG A 143 -7.16 5.78 -12.28
N ARG A 144 -8.10 5.50 -11.36
CA ARG A 144 -9.34 6.28 -11.20
C ARG A 144 -9.14 7.58 -10.43
N HIS A 145 -8.20 7.60 -9.48
CA HIS A 145 -8.01 8.69 -8.53
C HIS A 145 -6.71 9.46 -8.75
N LEU A 146 -5.97 9.19 -9.84
CA LEU A 146 -4.64 9.75 -10.09
C LEU A 146 -4.61 11.27 -10.00
N GLU A 147 -5.58 11.95 -10.62
CA GLU A 147 -5.63 13.42 -10.57
C GLU A 147 -5.75 13.95 -9.15
N GLY A 148 -6.57 13.31 -8.31
CA GLY A 148 -6.74 13.70 -6.91
C GLY A 148 -5.52 13.37 -6.07
N ILE A 149 -4.89 12.20 -6.29
CA ILE A 149 -3.67 11.77 -5.59
C ILE A 149 -2.55 12.79 -5.86
N LEU A 150 -2.36 13.15 -7.13
CA LEU A 150 -1.33 14.11 -7.53
C LEU A 150 -1.64 15.54 -7.07
N ALA A 151 -2.92 15.93 -7.00
CA ALA A 151 -3.33 17.21 -6.45
C ALA A 151 -3.04 17.29 -4.94
N GLU A 152 -3.33 16.23 -4.17
CA GLU A 152 -3.05 16.18 -2.74
C GLU A 152 -1.55 16.18 -2.45
N TYR A 153 -0.79 15.32 -3.14
CA TYR A 153 0.68 15.28 -3.06
C TYR A 153 1.27 16.66 -3.25
N ARG A 154 0.87 17.33 -4.33
CA ARG A 154 1.37 18.65 -4.65
C ARG A 154 1.00 19.73 -3.63
N ALA A 155 -0.21 19.68 -3.08
CA ALA A 155 -0.65 20.66 -2.09
C ALA A 155 0.24 20.65 -0.83
N GLY A 156 0.81 19.48 -0.51
CA GLY A 156 1.74 19.27 0.60
C GLY A 156 3.20 19.63 0.31
N LEU A 157 3.60 19.82 -0.95
CA LEU A 157 4.96 20.26 -1.29
C LEU A 157 5.26 21.67 -0.77
N GLU A 158 6.47 21.88 -0.27
CA GLU A 158 6.97 23.19 0.16
C GLU A 158 7.54 23.99 -1.03
N GLY A 159 7.75 25.31 -0.86
CA GLY A 159 8.60 26.07 -1.79
C GLY A 159 8.02 26.45 -3.17
N GLY A 160 6.79 26.96 -3.26
CA GLY A 160 6.26 27.58 -4.48
C GLY A 160 5.83 26.60 -5.60
N LYS A 161 6.12 25.31 -5.47
CA LYS A 161 5.71 24.23 -6.39
C LYS A 161 4.22 23.86 -6.32
N LYS A 162 3.38 24.72 -5.75
CA LYS A 162 1.93 24.49 -5.54
C LYS A 162 1.07 24.80 -6.78
N GLU A 163 1.60 25.51 -7.79
CA GLU A 163 0.85 26.01 -8.97
C GLU A 163 1.29 25.37 -10.31
N GLY A 164 0.37 24.90 -11.18
CA GLY A 164 0.66 24.06 -12.37
C GLY A 164 0.03 22.64 -12.36
N LYS A 165 0.54 21.67 -13.11
CA LYS A 165 0.08 20.26 -13.07
C LYS A 165 1.22 19.34 -12.59
N MET A 166 0.88 18.27 -11.87
CA MET A 166 1.82 17.20 -11.51
C MET A 166 1.52 15.97 -12.37
N LYS A 167 2.56 15.23 -12.77
CA LYS A 167 2.46 14.01 -13.58
C LYS A 167 3.16 12.86 -12.88
N LEU A 168 2.52 11.71 -12.85
CA LEU A 168 3.18 10.46 -12.46
C LEU A 168 3.95 9.93 -13.68
N LEU A 169 5.27 10.00 -13.62
CA LEU A 169 6.14 9.58 -14.72
C LEU A 169 6.36 8.07 -14.73
N GLN A 170 6.44 7.47 -13.55
CA GLN A 170 6.74 6.05 -13.40
C GLN A 170 6.14 5.50 -12.11
N LEU A 171 5.69 4.25 -12.17
CA LEU A 171 5.54 3.39 -11.00
C LEU A 171 6.72 2.42 -10.94
N ARG A 172 7.32 2.30 -9.77
CA ARG A 172 8.42 1.38 -9.49
C ARG A 172 8.14 0.55 -8.25
N VAL A 173 8.88 -0.53 -8.12
CA VAL A 173 8.90 -1.39 -6.94
C VAL A 173 10.35 -1.74 -6.66
N LYS A 174 10.73 -1.76 -5.38
CA LYS A 174 12.03 -2.30 -4.96
C LYS A 174 11.79 -3.63 -4.29
N ILE A 175 12.48 -4.66 -4.77
CA ILE A 175 12.30 -6.03 -4.29
C ILE A 175 13.68 -6.62 -4.06
N GLY A 176 13.91 -7.18 -2.88
CA GLY A 176 15.15 -7.89 -2.60
C GLY A 176 15.36 -9.03 -3.60
N GLY A 177 16.57 -9.18 -4.15
CA GLY A 177 16.84 -10.12 -5.24
C GLY A 177 16.57 -11.61 -4.94
N LYS A 178 16.45 -11.96 -3.65
CA LYS A 178 16.08 -13.31 -3.19
C LYS A 178 14.56 -13.50 -3.01
N ASN A 179 13.76 -12.43 -3.04
CA ASN A 179 12.31 -12.47 -2.90
C ASN A 179 11.64 -12.80 -4.24
N LEU A 180 11.88 -14.03 -4.72
CA LEU A 180 11.31 -14.56 -5.96
C LEU A 180 9.78 -14.48 -6.02
N PRO A 181 9.03 -14.72 -4.92
CA PRO A 181 7.57 -14.57 -4.94
C PRO A 181 7.11 -13.16 -5.29
N SER A 182 7.72 -12.11 -4.71
CA SER A 182 7.36 -10.72 -5.03
C SER A 182 7.78 -10.33 -6.45
N ILE A 183 8.93 -10.81 -6.93
CA ILE A 183 9.35 -10.60 -8.32
C ILE A 183 8.30 -11.17 -9.29
N ALA A 184 7.94 -12.45 -9.12
CA ALA A 184 6.95 -13.10 -9.96
C ALA A 184 5.56 -12.43 -9.87
N LEU A 185 5.19 -11.94 -8.67
CA LEU A 185 3.96 -11.18 -8.47
C LEU A 185 3.92 -9.93 -9.36
N PHE A 186 4.94 -9.08 -9.30
CA PHE A 186 4.95 -7.81 -10.03
C PHE A 186 5.13 -8.02 -11.55
N GLU A 187 5.92 -9.00 -11.97
CA GLU A 187 6.00 -9.41 -13.38
C GLU A 187 4.64 -9.88 -13.92
N SER A 188 3.86 -10.63 -13.13
CA SER A 188 2.53 -11.12 -13.53
C SER A 188 1.47 -10.04 -13.73
N VAL A 189 1.74 -8.81 -13.28
CA VAL A 189 0.87 -7.63 -13.45
C VAL A 189 1.49 -6.59 -14.39
N GLY A 190 2.60 -6.92 -15.05
CA GLY A 190 3.17 -6.13 -16.15
C GLY A 190 4.36 -5.24 -15.77
N PHE A 191 4.90 -5.34 -14.55
CA PHE A 191 6.17 -4.69 -14.23
C PHE A 191 7.32 -5.39 -14.95
N VAL A 192 8.32 -4.61 -15.36
CA VAL A 192 9.51 -5.10 -16.05
C VAL A 192 10.74 -4.76 -15.21
N LYS A 193 11.67 -5.71 -15.06
CA LYS A 193 12.94 -5.47 -14.38
C LYS A 193 13.80 -4.50 -15.20
N VAL A 194 14.12 -3.34 -14.63
CA VAL A 194 14.90 -2.26 -15.29
C VAL A 194 16.32 -2.09 -14.73
N GLY A 195 16.68 -2.79 -13.66
CA GLY A 195 18.02 -2.74 -13.08
C GLY A 195 18.16 -3.64 -11.85
N GLU A 196 19.39 -3.77 -11.36
CA GLU A 196 19.71 -4.31 -10.04
C GLU A 196 20.16 -3.14 -9.18
N GLY A 197 19.39 -2.79 -8.15
CA GLY A 197 19.83 -1.79 -7.19
C GLY A 197 21.12 -2.26 -6.53
N ARG A 198 22.09 -1.37 -6.35
CA ARG A 198 23.23 -1.65 -5.47
C ARG A 198 22.65 -1.84 -4.07
N SER A 199 22.76 -3.05 -3.53
CA SER A 199 22.59 -3.25 -2.09
C SER A 199 23.60 -2.36 -1.38
N GLU A 200 23.12 -1.35 -0.66
CA GLU A 200 23.96 -0.68 0.32
C GLU A 200 24.29 -1.74 1.38
N GLU A 201 25.54 -2.19 1.39
CA GLU A 201 26.15 -3.05 2.41
C GLU A 201 26.42 -2.28 3.70
#